data_AF-A0A1I7EFD2-F1
#
_entry.id   AF-A0A1I7EFD2-F1
#
_cell.length_a   1.000
_cell.length_b   1.000
_cell.length_c   1.000
_cell.angle_alpha   90.00
_cell.angle_beta   90.00
_cell.angle_gamma   90.00
#
_symmetry.space_group_name_H-M   'P 1'
#
loop_
_entity.id
_entity.type
_entity.pdbx_description
1 polymer ?
#
loop_
_entity_poly.entity_id
_entity_poly.type
_entity_poly.pdbx_seq_one_letter_code
_entity_poly.pdbx_strand_id
1 'polypeptide(L)'
;MFTLGADLKVYLRREPIDFRAGINSLAVLVQETMALDPFAPAVFAFCNRRRDRMKLLFFDRSGFVLVLKRLTEDRYRWPRRQEVVVTLTTEQLHWILDGIDIDAMVRQPITRAELSSFFGKEISRDLIGHLRGAGVIVSGPRSPTRGAAYSYITTKAFLLEFGLDTLRDLPDFKKLEDAGLLNRAALLAEPAIVQSLLGENIEDD
;
A
#
# COMPACT_ATOMS: atom_id res chain seq x y z
N MET A 1 -10.31 -9.62 -14.39
CA MET A 1 -9.06 -8.89 -14.07
C MET A 1 -7.96 -9.49 -14.92
N PHE A 2 -7.18 -8.70 -15.65
CA PHE A 2 -6.08 -9.24 -16.45
C PHE A 2 -4.94 -9.65 -15.52
N THR A 3 -4.26 -10.75 -15.85
CA THR A 3 -3.15 -11.28 -15.06
C THR A 3 -1.84 -10.85 -15.69
N LEU A 4 -0.99 -10.18 -14.92
CA LEU A 4 0.41 -9.94 -15.28
C LEU A 4 1.27 -11.04 -14.69
N GLY A 5 2.43 -11.32 -15.30
CA GLY A 5 3.40 -12.25 -14.73
C GLY A 5 3.83 -11.83 -13.33
N ALA A 6 3.98 -12.78 -12.40
CA ALA A 6 4.34 -12.51 -11.01
C ALA A 6 5.70 -11.81 -10.89
N ASP A 7 6.64 -12.13 -11.78
CA ASP A 7 8.02 -11.63 -11.76
C ASP A 7 8.23 -10.39 -12.64
N LEU A 8 7.15 -9.80 -13.16
CA LEU A 8 7.24 -8.65 -14.03
C LEU A 8 7.53 -7.39 -13.21
N LYS A 9 8.56 -6.64 -13.61
CA LYS A 9 8.82 -5.34 -13.01
C LYS A 9 7.75 -4.34 -13.44
N VAL A 10 7.24 -3.57 -12.49
CA VAL A 10 6.35 -2.46 -12.77
C VAL A 10 7.07 -1.15 -12.47
N TYR A 11 7.12 -0.25 -13.45
CA TYR A 11 7.69 1.09 -13.31
C TYR A 11 6.56 2.11 -13.37
N LEU A 12 6.33 2.78 -12.25
CA LEU A 12 5.29 3.79 -12.12
C LEU A 12 5.91 5.18 -12.23
N ARG A 13 5.48 5.98 -13.23
CA ARG A 13 5.86 7.40 -13.28
C ARG A 13 5.04 8.19 -12.28
N ARG A 14 5.71 8.85 -11.33
CA ARG A 14 5.05 9.61 -10.25
C ARG A 14 4.24 10.79 -10.79
N GLU A 15 4.85 11.57 -11.67
CA GLU A 15 4.24 12.76 -12.23
C GLU A 15 3.09 12.43 -13.21
N PRO A 16 2.03 13.24 -13.24
CA PRO A 16 0.97 13.06 -14.22
C PRO A 16 1.46 13.37 -15.64
N ILE A 17 0.81 12.75 -16.62
CA ILE A 17 1.05 12.95 -18.05
C ILE A 17 -0.20 13.52 -18.74
N ASP A 18 -0.04 14.04 -19.95
CA ASP A 18 -1.17 14.27 -20.84
C ASP A 18 -1.73 12.92 -21.32
N PHE A 19 -3.02 12.68 -21.05
CA PHE A 19 -3.69 11.43 -21.41
C PHE A 19 -4.10 11.34 -22.89
N ARG A 20 -3.79 12.36 -23.69
CA ARG A 20 -3.82 12.28 -25.16
C ARG A 20 -2.65 11.48 -25.73
N ALA A 21 -1.56 11.30 -24.98
CA ALA A 21 -0.38 10.55 -25.42
C ALA A 21 -0.73 9.10 -25.78
N GLY A 22 -0.48 8.70 -27.03
CA GLY A 22 -0.61 7.33 -27.52
C GLY A 22 0.64 6.49 -27.24
N ILE A 23 0.68 5.27 -27.78
CA ILE A 23 1.78 4.30 -27.59
C ILE A 23 3.16 4.94 -27.85
N ASN A 24 3.36 5.55 -29.03
CA ASN A 24 4.67 6.07 -29.43
C ASN A 24 5.16 7.18 -28.48
N SER A 25 4.26 8.11 -28.12
CA SER A 25 4.60 9.18 -27.18
C SER A 25 4.94 8.66 -25.78
N LEU A 26 4.26 7.60 -25.34
CA LEU A 26 4.55 6.96 -24.07
C LEU A 26 5.87 6.18 -24.10
N ALA A 27 6.18 5.48 -25.20
CA ALA A 27 7.46 4.79 -25.37
C ALA A 27 8.64 5.78 -25.35
N VAL A 28 8.51 6.92 -26.04
CA VAL A 28 9.49 8.01 -25.97
C VAL A 28 9.62 8.55 -24.54
N LEU A 29 8.51 8.72 -23.83
CA LEU A 29 8.54 9.18 -22.43
C LEU A 29 9.25 8.16 -21.51
N VAL A 30 9.04 6.86 -21.71
CA VAL A 30 9.78 5.80 -20.98
C VAL A 30 11.27 5.91 -21.24
N GLN A 31 11.67 6.05 -22.51
CA GLN A 31 13.08 6.14 -22.88
C GLN A 31 13.73 7.43 -22.37
N GLU A 32 13.18 8.58 -22.71
CA GLU A 32 13.83 9.88 -22.52
C GLU A 32 13.66 10.43 -21.09
N THR A 33 12.50 10.22 -20.47
CA THR A 33 12.20 10.78 -19.14
C THR A 33 12.45 9.79 -18.02
N MET A 34 12.11 8.52 -18.23
CA MET A 34 12.30 7.48 -17.20
C MET A 34 13.67 6.81 -17.31
N ALA A 35 14.44 7.05 -18.39
CA ALA A 35 15.73 6.43 -18.67
C ALA A 35 15.66 4.88 -18.64
N LEU A 36 14.58 4.31 -19.18
CA LEU A 36 14.32 2.87 -19.23
C LEU A 36 14.07 2.41 -20.67
N ASP A 37 14.34 1.14 -20.95
CA ASP A 37 14.03 0.54 -22.25
C ASP A 37 12.53 0.22 -22.35
N PRO A 38 11.77 0.83 -23.29
CA PRO A 38 10.34 0.56 -23.46
C PRO A 38 10.05 -0.87 -23.97
N PHE A 39 11.03 -1.58 -24.52
CA PHE A 39 10.91 -2.97 -25.00
C PHE A 39 11.24 -4.01 -23.92
N ALA A 40 11.72 -3.57 -22.75
CA ALA A 40 12.02 -4.48 -21.65
C ALA A 40 10.75 -5.23 -21.20
N PRO A 41 10.89 -6.45 -20.64
CA PRO A 41 9.77 -7.22 -20.09
C PRO A 41 9.28 -6.58 -18.77
N ALA A 42 8.58 -5.46 -18.90
CA ALA A 42 8.12 -4.62 -17.80
C ALA A 42 6.81 -3.92 -18.16
N VAL A 43 6.09 -3.46 -17.14
CA VAL A 43 4.90 -2.61 -17.28
C VAL A 43 5.22 -1.21 -16.82
N PHE A 44 4.88 -0.22 -17.66
CA PHE A 44 5.02 1.19 -17.36
C PHE A 44 3.65 1.78 -17.03
N ALA A 45 3.47 2.24 -15.79
CA ALA A 45 2.20 2.76 -15.28
C ALA A 45 2.18 4.28 -15.21
N PHE A 46 1.09 4.89 -15.71
CA PHE A 46 0.96 6.33 -15.84
C PHE A 46 -0.33 6.90 -15.24
N CYS A 47 -0.10 8.05 -14.61
CA CYS A 47 -0.95 9.09 -14.06
C CYS A 47 -1.69 10.08 -14.95
N ASN A 48 -3.02 10.24 -14.92
CA ASN A 48 -3.58 11.52 -15.36
C ASN A 48 -3.59 12.53 -14.19
N ARG A 49 -3.71 13.83 -14.48
CA ARG A 49 -3.63 14.87 -13.44
C ARG A 49 -4.74 14.79 -12.39
N ARG A 50 -5.93 14.30 -12.77
CA ARG A 50 -7.05 14.06 -11.85
C ARG A 50 -6.94 12.75 -11.06
N ARG A 51 -5.96 11.90 -11.40
CA ARG A 51 -5.75 10.54 -10.89
C ARG A 51 -7.00 9.64 -11.01
N ASP A 52 -7.92 9.91 -11.93
CA ASP A 52 -9.11 9.07 -12.20
C ASP A 52 -8.91 8.13 -13.40
N ARG A 53 -7.75 8.22 -14.08
CA ARG A 53 -7.39 7.37 -15.22
C ARG A 53 -5.95 6.89 -15.11
N MET A 54 -5.75 5.63 -15.43
CA MET A 54 -4.44 5.00 -15.49
C MET A 54 -4.20 4.41 -16.88
N LYS A 55 -2.98 4.55 -17.38
CA LYS A 55 -2.48 3.83 -18.55
C LYS A 55 -1.39 2.86 -18.14
N LEU A 56 -1.43 1.64 -18.67
CA LEU A 56 -0.35 0.66 -18.59
C LEU A 56 0.18 0.41 -20.00
N LEU A 57 1.45 0.72 -20.21
CA LEU A 57 2.17 0.40 -21.45
C LEU A 57 3.09 -0.78 -21.18
N PHE A 58 3.13 -1.76 -22.07
CA PHE A 58 4.14 -2.80 -22.08
C PHE A 58 4.35 -3.32 -23.50
N PHE A 59 5.54 -3.83 -23.78
CA PHE A 59 5.84 -4.53 -25.02
C PHE A 59 5.61 -6.03 -24.80
N ASP A 60 4.82 -6.66 -25.66
CA ASP A 60 4.67 -8.10 -25.70
C ASP A 60 5.66 -8.71 -26.71
N ARG A 61 5.44 -9.94 -27.19
CA ARG A 61 6.34 -10.58 -28.17
C ARG A 61 6.40 -9.87 -29.53
N SER A 62 5.37 -9.14 -29.90
CA SER A 62 5.14 -8.64 -31.27
C SER A 62 4.83 -7.15 -31.34
N GLY A 63 4.41 -6.52 -30.25
CA GLY A 63 3.99 -5.13 -30.28
C GLY A 63 3.73 -4.53 -28.90
N PHE A 64 3.49 -3.23 -28.92
CA PHE A 64 3.07 -2.50 -27.74
C PHE A 64 1.59 -2.72 -27.44
N VAL A 65 1.30 -2.97 -26.18
CA VAL A 65 -0.05 -3.03 -25.64
C VAL A 65 -0.27 -1.85 -24.71
N LEU A 66 -1.42 -1.18 -24.87
CA LEU A 66 -1.83 -0.08 -24.00
C LEU A 66 -3.17 -0.41 -23.37
N VAL A 67 -3.17 -0.56 -22.04
CA VAL A 67 -4.39 -0.73 -21.25
C VAL A 67 -4.75 0.61 -20.62
N LEU A 68 -6.01 1.03 -20.75
CA LEU A 68 -6.55 2.20 -20.07
C LEU A 68 -7.67 1.77 -19.12
N LYS A 69 -7.53 2.09 -17.83
CA LYS A 69 -8.60 1.96 -16.84
C LYS A 69 -9.01 3.35 -16.38
N ARG A 70 -10.32 3.61 -16.38
CA ARG A 70 -10.92 4.82 -15.83
C ARG A 70 -11.79 4.41 -14.65
N LEU A 71 -11.63 5.09 -13.52
CA LEU A 71 -12.54 4.95 -12.39
C LEU A 71 -13.82 5.74 -12.68
N THR A 72 -14.96 5.14 -12.40
CA THR A 72 -16.28 5.80 -12.51
C THR A 72 -16.49 6.77 -11.35
N GLU A 73 -16.00 6.38 -10.18
CA GLU A 73 -16.05 7.10 -8.92
C GLU A 73 -14.68 6.98 -8.25
N ASP A 74 -14.26 7.98 -7.47
CA ASP A 74 -12.96 8.06 -6.78
C ASP A 74 -11.71 8.34 -7.69
N ARG A 75 -10.52 8.26 -7.09
CA ARG A 75 -9.21 8.49 -7.69
C ARG A 75 -8.23 7.40 -7.24
N TYR A 76 -7.31 7.02 -8.11
CA TYR A 76 -6.18 6.18 -7.77
C TYR A 76 -5.36 6.79 -6.64
N ARG A 77 -5.04 5.97 -5.64
CA ARG A 77 -4.08 6.30 -4.58
C ARG A 77 -2.68 6.18 -5.13
N TRP A 78 -2.17 7.31 -5.60
CA TRP A 78 -0.86 7.39 -6.26
C TRP A 78 0.26 7.51 -5.21
N PRO A 79 1.38 6.79 -5.38
CA PRO A 79 2.48 6.83 -4.42
C PRO A 79 3.02 8.24 -4.19
N ARG A 80 3.29 8.60 -2.93
CA ARG A 80 3.78 9.93 -2.51
C ARG A 80 5.31 9.99 -2.37
N ARG A 81 6.01 8.99 -2.88
CA ARG A 81 7.47 8.88 -2.80
C ARG A 81 8.19 9.99 -3.58
N GLN A 82 9.45 10.23 -3.26
CA GLN A 82 10.22 11.33 -3.85
C GLN A 82 10.77 10.97 -5.23
N GLU A 83 10.95 9.69 -5.53
CA GLU A 83 11.48 9.23 -6.81
C GLU A 83 10.54 9.58 -7.98
N VAL A 84 11.12 10.01 -9.09
CA VAL A 84 10.37 10.29 -10.33
C VAL A 84 9.69 9.01 -10.86
N VAL A 85 10.38 7.88 -10.72
CA VAL A 85 9.92 6.55 -11.11
C VAL A 85 9.97 5.65 -9.89
N VAL A 86 8.82 5.07 -9.53
CA VAL A 86 8.71 4.11 -8.44
C VAL A 86 8.67 2.71 -9.02
N THR A 87 9.56 1.84 -8.55
CA THR A 87 9.53 0.41 -8.91
C THR A 87 8.54 -0.30 -7.99
N LEU A 88 7.61 -1.03 -8.59
CA LEU A 88 6.57 -1.79 -7.92
C LEU A 88 6.61 -3.27 -8.34
N THR A 89 6.09 -4.12 -7.47
CA THR A 89 5.71 -5.50 -7.81
C THR A 89 4.36 -5.52 -8.53
N THR A 90 4.08 -6.60 -9.27
CA THR A 90 2.76 -6.84 -9.87
C THR A 90 1.63 -6.78 -8.84
N GLU A 91 1.87 -7.28 -7.63
CA GLU A 91 0.90 -7.21 -6.53
C GLU A 91 0.62 -5.76 -6.09
N GLN A 92 1.65 -4.95 -5.91
CA GLN A 92 1.49 -3.52 -5.59
C GLN A 92 0.76 -2.76 -6.69
N LEU A 93 0.98 -3.10 -7.96
CA LEU A 93 0.19 -2.53 -9.05
C LEU A 93 -1.30 -2.90 -8.93
N HIS A 94 -1.61 -4.17 -8.63
CA HIS A 94 -2.98 -4.60 -8.41
C HIS A 94 -3.65 -3.86 -7.25
N TRP A 95 -2.93 -3.62 -6.15
CA TRP A 95 -3.43 -2.77 -5.06
C TRP A 95 -3.83 -1.38 -5.53
N ILE A 96 -2.98 -0.69 -6.30
CA ILE A 96 -3.34 0.63 -6.85
C ILE A 96 -4.58 0.50 -7.76
N LEU A 97 -4.64 -0.53 -8.60
CA LEU A 97 -5.78 -0.76 -9.50
C LEU A 97 -7.09 -1.02 -8.74
N ASP A 98 -7.01 -1.54 -7.52
CA ASP A 98 -8.12 -1.79 -6.60
C ASP A 98 -8.40 -0.59 -5.69
N GLY A 99 -7.65 0.51 -5.84
CA GLY A 99 -7.84 1.76 -5.08
C GLY A 99 -7.12 1.80 -3.73
N ILE A 100 -6.28 0.81 -3.45
CA ILE A 100 -5.55 0.68 -2.19
C ILE A 100 -4.27 1.55 -2.23
N ASP A 101 -4.04 2.31 -1.16
CA ASP A 101 -2.81 3.09 -0.97
C ASP A 101 -1.62 2.19 -0.61
N ILE A 102 -0.66 2.07 -1.52
CA ILE A 102 0.51 1.21 -1.33
C ILE A 102 1.49 1.72 -0.28
N ASP A 103 1.49 3.02 0.02
CA ASP A 103 2.37 3.60 1.03
C ASP A 103 1.76 3.41 2.43
N ALA A 104 0.46 3.12 2.50
CA ALA A 104 -0.25 2.83 3.73
C ALA A 104 -0.36 1.31 4.03
N MET A 105 -0.09 0.46 3.04
CA MET A 105 -0.22 -0.99 3.16
C MET A 105 0.97 -1.59 3.92
N VAL A 106 0.69 -2.19 5.08
CA VAL A 106 1.66 -2.97 5.86
C VAL A 106 1.48 -4.44 5.55
N ARG A 107 2.50 -5.09 5.00
CA ARG A 107 2.48 -6.54 4.78
C ARG A 107 2.70 -7.27 6.08
N GLN A 108 1.80 -8.19 6.41
CA GLN A 108 2.04 -9.20 7.43
C GLN A 108 2.53 -10.50 6.77
N PRO A 109 3.42 -11.28 7.41
CA PRO A 109 3.96 -11.09 8.75
C PRO A 109 5.03 -9.98 8.83
N ILE A 110 4.97 -9.14 9.87
CA ILE A 110 5.90 -8.01 10.06
C ILE A 110 6.56 -8.04 11.44
N THR A 111 7.85 -7.70 11.53
CA THR A 111 8.58 -7.60 12.80
C THR A 111 8.37 -6.25 13.47
N ARG A 112 8.65 -6.16 14.78
CA ARG A 112 8.61 -4.87 15.52
C ARG A 112 9.57 -3.83 14.95
N ALA A 113 10.72 -4.26 14.44
CA ALA A 113 11.72 -3.37 13.84
C ALA A 113 11.21 -2.77 12.51
N GLU A 114 10.61 -3.61 11.66
CA GLU A 114 9.98 -3.15 10.41
C GLU A 114 8.79 -2.22 10.69
N LEU A 115 7.95 -2.53 11.69
CA LEU A 115 6.90 -1.61 12.14
C LEU A 115 7.49 -0.26 12.58
N SER A 116 8.58 -0.28 13.36
CA SER A 116 9.23 0.94 13.83
C SER A 116 9.78 1.78 12.67
N SER A 117 10.40 1.12 11.70
CA SER A 117 10.88 1.77 10.48
C SER A 117 9.74 2.35 9.64
N PHE A 118 8.62 1.64 9.54
CA PHE A 118 7.45 2.08 8.77
C PHE A 118 6.77 3.29 9.39
N PHE A 119 6.58 3.30 10.72
CA PHE A 119 5.96 4.42 11.44
C PHE A 119 6.94 5.56 11.76
N GLY A 120 8.25 5.39 11.51
CA GLY A 120 9.27 6.38 11.81
C GLY A 120 9.46 6.64 13.32
N LYS A 121 9.06 5.69 14.17
CA LYS A 121 9.15 5.79 15.63
C LYS A 121 9.35 4.41 16.26
N GLU A 122 9.97 4.35 17.44
CA GLU A 122 10.12 3.09 18.14
C GLU A 122 8.74 2.56 18.62
N ILE A 123 8.43 1.33 18.23
CA ILE A 123 7.24 0.62 18.71
C ILE A 123 7.57 -0.05 20.04
N SER A 124 6.88 0.34 21.11
CA SER A 124 7.07 -0.25 22.45
C SER A 124 6.79 -1.76 22.47
N ARG A 125 7.56 -2.51 23.26
CA ARG A 125 7.30 -3.94 23.51
C ARG A 125 5.99 -4.16 24.27
N ASP A 126 5.62 -3.23 25.13
CA ASP A 126 4.40 -3.32 25.94
C ASP A 126 3.16 -3.15 25.08
N LEU A 127 3.21 -2.22 24.11
CA LEU A 127 2.15 -2.08 23.10
C LEU A 127 1.91 -3.40 22.34
N ILE A 128 2.98 -4.06 21.90
CA ILE A 128 2.87 -5.37 21.26
C ILE A 128 2.30 -6.42 22.23
N GLY A 129 2.69 -6.35 23.50
CA GLY A 129 2.14 -7.20 24.57
C GLY A 129 0.63 -7.00 24.74
N HIS A 130 0.17 -5.75 24.80
CA HIS A 130 -1.24 -5.39 24.93
C HIS A 130 -2.06 -5.84 23.71
N LEU A 131 -1.59 -5.56 22.49
CA LEU A 131 -2.29 -6.00 21.26
C LEU A 131 -2.39 -7.53 21.18
N ARG A 132 -1.39 -8.25 21.66
CA ARG A 132 -1.42 -9.72 21.75
C ARG A 132 -2.35 -10.21 22.86
N GLY A 133 -2.33 -9.56 24.02
CA GLY A 133 -3.23 -9.87 25.14
C GLY A 133 -4.71 -9.67 24.80
N ALA A 134 -5.01 -8.63 24.02
CA ALA A 134 -6.33 -8.36 23.46
C ALA A 134 -6.69 -9.29 22.28
N GLY A 135 -5.80 -10.18 21.86
CA GLY A 135 -6.03 -11.11 20.75
C GLY A 135 -6.08 -10.45 19.36
N VAL A 136 -5.77 -9.17 19.25
CA VAL A 136 -5.78 -8.39 17.99
C VAL A 136 -4.66 -8.83 17.04
N ILE A 137 -3.51 -9.22 17.61
CA ILE A 137 -2.38 -9.79 16.86
C ILE A 137 -1.88 -11.10 17.48
N VAL A 138 -1.26 -11.95 16.66
CA VAL A 138 -0.52 -13.14 17.12
C VAL A 138 0.85 -13.21 16.48
N SER A 139 1.74 -14.00 17.09
CA SER A 139 3.07 -14.26 16.53
C SER A 139 2.96 -15.05 15.23
N GLY A 140 3.51 -14.48 14.16
CA GLY A 140 3.67 -15.13 12.86
C GLY A 140 4.98 -15.91 12.74
N PRO A 141 5.28 -16.44 11.53
CA PRO A 141 6.54 -17.13 11.23
C PRO A 141 7.75 -16.27 11.59
N ARG A 142 8.79 -16.88 12.16
CA ARG A 142 10.02 -16.12 12.48
C ARG A 142 10.66 -15.58 11.21
N SER A 143 11.20 -14.36 11.30
CA SER A 143 11.92 -13.76 10.18
C SER A 143 13.14 -14.62 9.78
N PRO A 144 13.42 -14.80 8.47
CA PRO A 144 14.52 -15.66 8.00
C PRO A 144 15.93 -15.09 8.27
N THR A 145 16.04 -13.85 8.73
CA THR A 145 17.32 -13.21 9.08
C THR A 145 17.91 -13.71 10.40
N ARG A 146 19.24 -13.66 10.53
CA ARG A 146 19.97 -14.04 11.76
C ARG A 146 19.45 -13.23 12.96
N GLY A 147 19.02 -13.93 14.02
CA GLY A 147 18.35 -13.33 15.19
C GLY A 147 16.83 -13.50 15.23
N ALA A 148 16.23 -14.02 14.14
CA ALA A 148 14.88 -14.59 14.02
C ALA A 148 13.81 -13.94 14.92
N ALA A 149 13.67 -12.61 14.82
CA ALA A 149 12.65 -11.87 15.56
C ALA A 149 11.25 -12.41 15.23
N TYR A 150 10.38 -12.42 16.24
CA TYR A 150 8.97 -12.73 16.03
C TYR A 150 8.37 -11.70 15.06
N SER A 151 7.69 -12.19 14.04
CA SER A 151 6.77 -11.39 13.23
C SER A 151 5.39 -11.42 13.87
N TYR A 152 4.52 -10.52 13.43
CA TYR A 152 3.14 -10.40 13.88
C TYR A 152 2.20 -10.44 12.69
N ILE A 153 1.06 -11.08 12.89
CA ILE A 153 -0.08 -11.10 11.96
C ILE A 153 -1.34 -10.67 12.72
N THR A 154 -2.26 -10.02 12.03
CA THR A 154 -3.61 -9.73 12.52
C THR A 154 -4.44 -11.01 12.61
N THR A 155 -5.39 -11.03 13.54
CA THR A 155 -6.27 -12.17 13.79
C THR A 155 -7.68 -11.95 13.23
N LYS A 156 -8.54 -12.96 13.36
CA LYS A 156 -9.99 -12.77 13.15
C LYS A 156 -10.62 -11.81 14.17
N ALA A 157 -10.08 -11.73 15.38
CA ALA A 157 -10.58 -10.81 16.39
C ALA A 157 -10.36 -9.35 15.95
N PHE A 158 -9.22 -9.04 15.33
CA PHE A 158 -9.02 -7.74 14.69
C PHE A 158 -10.11 -7.43 13.65
N LEU A 159 -10.40 -8.37 12.75
CA LEU A 159 -11.42 -8.16 11.73
C LEU A 159 -12.79 -7.87 12.36
N LEU A 160 -13.19 -8.65 13.36
CA LEU A 160 -14.46 -8.45 14.08
C LEU A 160 -14.51 -7.11 14.82
N GLU A 161 -13.43 -6.75 15.53
CA GLU A 161 -13.32 -5.50 16.30
C GLU A 161 -13.54 -4.27 15.42
N PHE A 162 -12.99 -4.29 14.19
CA PHE A 162 -13.10 -3.19 13.25
C PHE A 162 -14.27 -3.34 12.26
N GLY A 163 -15.14 -4.35 12.44
CA GLY A 163 -16.30 -4.58 11.57
C GLY A 163 -15.91 -4.88 10.12
N LEU A 164 -14.79 -5.59 9.91
CA LEU A 164 -14.25 -5.94 8.60
C LEU A 164 -14.51 -7.41 8.29
N ASP A 165 -14.96 -7.72 7.08
CA ASP A 165 -15.07 -9.11 6.62
C ASP A 165 -13.69 -9.66 6.21
N THR A 166 -12.86 -8.82 5.58
CA THR A 166 -11.51 -9.15 5.15
C THR A 166 -10.56 -7.98 5.32
N LEU A 167 -9.25 -8.23 5.33
CA LEU A 167 -8.23 -7.17 5.34
C LEU A 167 -8.28 -6.28 4.08
N ARG A 168 -8.96 -6.70 3.01
CA ARG A 168 -9.14 -5.87 1.82
C ARG A 168 -10.16 -4.76 2.04
N ASP A 169 -11.02 -4.91 3.05
CA ASP A 169 -12.07 -3.96 3.40
C ASP A 169 -11.55 -2.85 4.33
N LEU A 170 -10.25 -2.88 4.66
CA LEU A 170 -9.62 -1.90 5.52
C LEU A 170 -9.91 -0.47 5.01
N PRO A 171 -10.48 0.41 5.86
CA PRO A 171 -10.80 1.75 5.46
C PRO A 171 -9.54 2.52 5.12
N ASP A 172 -9.68 3.38 4.11
CA ASP A 172 -8.58 4.22 3.67
C ASP A 172 -8.14 5.18 4.78
N PHE A 173 -6.83 5.29 5.01
CA PHE A 173 -6.25 6.19 6.02
C PHE A 173 -6.77 7.62 5.92
N LYS A 174 -6.92 8.15 4.69
CA LYS A 174 -7.46 9.49 4.48
C LYS A 174 -8.93 9.58 4.89
N LYS A 175 -9.72 8.53 4.63
CA LYS A 175 -11.14 8.50 5.06
C LYS A 175 -11.24 8.46 6.59
N LEU A 176 -10.33 7.75 7.26
CA LEU A 176 -10.26 7.70 8.72
C LEU A 176 -9.79 9.02 9.34
N GLU A 177 -8.82 9.70 8.72
CA GLU A 177 -8.42 11.06 9.11
C GLU A 177 -9.56 12.07 8.89
N ASP A 178 -10.20 12.05 7.73
CA ASP A 178 -11.34 12.92 7.40
C ASP A 178 -12.54 12.65 8.34
N ALA A 179 -12.71 11.42 8.82
CA ALA A 179 -13.74 11.03 9.80
C ALA A 179 -13.34 11.32 11.26
N GLY A 180 -12.14 11.84 11.51
CA GLY A 180 -11.63 12.10 12.87
C GLY A 180 -11.31 10.85 13.69
N LEU A 181 -11.38 9.66 13.09
CA LEU A 181 -11.11 8.37 13.73
C LEU A 181 -9.61 8.07 13.85
N LEU A 182 -8.80 8.73 13.03
CA LEU A 182 -7.34 8.63 13.08
C LEU A 182 -6.72 10.03 13.06
N ASN A 183 -5.79 10.29 13.98
CA ASN A 183 -4.91 11.44 13.92
C ASN A 183 -3.48 10.93 13.83
N ARG A 184 -2.82 11.14 12.68
CA ARG A 184 -1.43 10.70 12.45
C ARG A 184 -0.45 11.33 13.44
N ALA A 185 -0.65 12.59 13.82
CA ALA A 185 0.19 13.24 14.83
C ALA A 185 -0.03 12.61 16.21
N ALA A 186 -1.27 12.29 16.57
CA ALA A 186 -1.60 11.66 17.85
C ALA A 186 -1.08 10.21 17.90
N LEU A 187 -1.33 9.41 16.85
CA LEU A 187 -0.80 8.06 16.68
C LEU A 187 0.71 8.02 16.81
N LEU A 188 1.43 9.06 16.34
CA LEU A 188 2.88 9.16 16.42
C LEU A 188 3.36 9.75 17.76
N ALA A 189 2.53 10.52 18.46
CA ALA A 189 2.91 11.26 19.65
C ALA A 189 2.75 10.49 20.97
N GLU A 190 1.75 9.63 21.17
CA GLU A 190 1.52 9.06 22.51
C GLU A 190 1.03 7.60 22.57
N PRO A 191 1.55 6.77 23.51
CA PRO A 191 1.06 5.42 23.80
C PRO A 191 -0.40 5.35 24.30
N ALA A 192 -0.97 6.46 24.78
CA ALA A 192 -2.28 6.51 25.42
C ALA A 192 -3.47 6.23 24.48
N ILE A 193 -3.28 6.41 23.17
CA ILE A 193 -4.36 6.27 22.18
C ILE A 193 -4.83 4.83 22.03
N VAL A 194 -3.96 3.85 22.28
CA VAL A 194 -4.35 2.43 22.25
C VAL A 194 -5.18 2.08 23.48
N GLN A 195 -4.95 2.76 24.61
CA GLN A 195 -5.75 2.63 25.82
C GLN A 195 -7.15 3.27 25.64
N SER A 196 -7.24 4.39 24.93
CA SER A 196 -8.52 5.09 24.68
C SER A 196 -9.32 4.49 23.51
N LEU A 197 -8.67 3.93 22.49
CA LEU A 197 -9.34 3.25 21.37
C LEU A 197 -9.88 1.87 21.77
N LEU A 198 -9.29 1.24 22.80
CA LEU A 198 -9.81 0.01 23.42
C LEU A 198 -10.61 0.34 24.69
N GLY A 199 -11.24 1.51 24.73
CA GLY A 199 -11.88 2.09 25.91
C GLY A 199 -12.77 1.10 26.67
N GLU A 200 -12.37 0.91 27.93
CA GLU A 200 -13.23 0.73 29.11
C GLU A 200 -14.40 -0.26 28.98
N ASN A 201 -14.18 -1.48 29.48
CA ASN A 201 -15.24 -2.13 30.24
C ASN A 201 -15.35 -1.41 31.60
N ILE A 202 -16.18 -0.37 31.63
CA ILE A 202 -16.98 0.03 32.80
C ILE A 202 -17.96 -1.15 33.00
N GLU A 203 -18.18 -1.77 34.16
CA GLU A 203 -18.64 -1.21 35.42
C GLU A 203 -18.54 -2.31 36.51
N ASP A 204 -18.40 -1.85 37.75
CA ASP A 204 -18.39 -2.61 39.00
C ASP A 204 -19.64 -3.47 39.23
N ASP A 205 -19.44 -4.66 39.83
CA ASP A 205 -20.21 -5.15 41.00
C ASP A 205 -19.38 -6.20 41.78
#